data_AF-A0A2S9FBI1-F1
#
_entry.id   AF-A0A2S9FBI1-F1
#
_cell.length_a   1.000
_cell.length_b   1.000
_cell.length_c   1.000
_cell.angle_alpha   90.00
_cell.angle_beta   90.00
_cell.angle_gamma   90.00
#
_symmetry.space_group_name_H-M   'P 1'
#
loop_
_entity.id
_entity.type
_entity.pdbx_description
1 polymer ?
#
loop_
_entity_poly.entity_id
_entity_poly.type
_entity_poly.pdbx_seq_one_letter_code
_entity_poly.pdbx_strand_id
1 'polypeptide(L)'
;MTYPESPNKIPSTGELALEDRVALRRVAGLSTELTDVSEVEYRQLRLERVVLVGVWTDGTAADADASMAELAALAETAGSEVLEGLIQRRDKPDPSTFIGSGKAQELRELVVATGADTVICDGELSPAQLNALEKAVKVKVIDRTALILDIFAQHATSREGKAQVAYAQMEYMLPRLRGWGESMSRQGGGAGGSGGGVGTRGPGETKIETDRRRIRERMAKLRREIRDMKQVRDTQRSRRLANDVPSVAIVGYTNAGKSSLLNALTGAGVLVENALFATLEPTTRRGELSDGREFVLTDTVGFVRHLPTQLVEAFRSTLEEVVDAELLVHVVDGSDANPLAQINAV
;
A
#
# COMPACT_ATOMS: atom_id res chain seq x y z
N MET A 1 31.41 -34.68 14.68
CA MET A 1 31.46 -34.51 13.22
C MET A 1 30.91 -33.14 12.90
N THR A 2 31.81 -32.17 12.80
CA THR A 2 31.54 -30.81 12.32
C THR A 2 31.41 -30.87 10.80
N TYR A 3 30.26 -30.46 10.26
CA TYR A 3 30.08 -30.30 8.83
C TYR A 3 31.01 -29.16 8.35
N PRO A 4 31.72 -29.31 7.23
CA PRO A 4 32.46 -28.21 6.66
C PRO A 4 31.46 -27.18 6.11
N GLU A 5 31.61 -25.92 6.51
CA GLU A 5 30.95 -24.80 5.83
C GLU A 5 31.42 -24.79 4.36
N SER A 6 30.50 -25.01 3.43
CA SER A 6 30.76 -24.85 2.00
C SER A 6 30.91 -23.35 1.69
N PRO A 7 32.07 -22.87 1.20
CA PRO A 7 32.20 -21.52 0.71
C PRO A 7 31.67 -21.46 -0.74
N ASN A 8 30.90 -20.43 -1.08
CA ASN A 8 30.20 -20.20 -2.35
C ASN A 8 28.86 -20.94 -2.54
N LYS A 9 27.86 -20.57 -1.76
CA LYS A 9 26.46 -20.69 -2.20
C LYS A 9 26.19 -19.53 -3.17
N ILE A 10 25.84 -19.82 -4.42
CA ILE A 10 25.33 -18.81 -5.35
C ILE A 10 24.01 -18.30 -4.73
N PRO A 11 23.87 -17.00 -4.46
CA PRO A 11 22.65 -16.47 -3.88
C PRO A 11 21.46 -16.72 -4.82
N SER A 12 20.35 -17.16 -4.25
CA SER A 12 19.08 -17.32 -4.96
C SER A 12 18.60 -15.98 -5.52
N THR A 13 17.70 -16.03 -6.51
CA THR A 13 17.05 -14.82 -7.05
C THR A 13 16.36 -14.00 -5.97
N GLY A 14 15.81 -14.66 -4.94
CA GLY A 14 15.24 -13.99 -3.77
C GLY A 14 16.27 -13.29 -2.91
N GLU A 15 17.39 -13.95 -2.58
CA GLU A 15 18.48 -13.36 -1.79
C GLU A 15 19.10 -12.14 -2.47
N LEU A 16 19.30 -12.18 -3.79
CA LEU A 16 19.77 -11.03 -4.57
C LEU A 16 18.78 -9.86 -4.54
N ALA A 17 17.48 -10.14 -4.67
CA ALA A 17 16.44 -9.12 -4.57
C ALA A 17 16.33 -8.51 -3.17
N LEU A 18 16.54 -9.30 -2.11
CA LEU A 18 16.61 -8.82 -0.73
C LEU A 18 17.82 -7.89 -0.53
N GLU A 19 18.99 -8.28 -1.04
CA GLU A 19 20.21 -7.47 -0.96
C GLU A 19 20.04 -6.13 -1.67
N ASP A 20 19.48 -6.10 -2.88
CA ASP A 20 19.16 -4.88 -3.61
C ASP A 20 18.19 -3.98 -2.81
N ARG A 21 17.18 -4.58 -2.18
CA ARG A 21 16.18 -3.87 -1.37
C ARG A 21 16.80 -3.27 -0.10
N VAL A 22 17.66 -4.01 0.59
CA VAL A 22 18.37 -3.55 1.78
C VAL A 22 19.41 -2.49 1.44
N ALA A 23 20.08 -2.61 0.28
CA ALA A 23 21.05 -1.62 -0.20
C ALA A 23 20.39 -0.26 -0.46
N LEU A 24 19.18 -0.25 -1.05
CA LEU A 24 18.39 0.97 -1.22
C LEU A 24 17.94 1.59 0.12
N ARG A 25 17.79 0.78 1.18
CA ARG A 25 17.44 1.25 2.53
C ARG A 25 18.62 1.89 3.28
N ARG A 26 19.87 1.71 2.83
CA ARG A 26 21.10 2.09 3.58
C ARG A 26 21.80 3.37 3.12
N VAL A 27 21.42 4.00 2.01
CA VAL A 27 22.11 5.22 1.54
C VAL A 27 21.43 6.48 2.09
N ALA A 28 21.73 6.80 3.35
CA ALA A 28 21.54 8.15 3.86
C ALA A 28 22.66 9.04 3.27
N GLY A 29 22.32 9.97 2.38
CA GLY A 29 23.17 11.15 2.13
C GLY A 29 23.76 11.37 0.74
N LEU A 30 23.02 11.13 -0.35
CA LEU A 30 23.38 11.68 -1.67
C LEU A 30 22.24 12.53 -2.23
N SER A 31 22.20 13.78 -1.79
CA SER A 31 21.44 14.85 -2.45
C SER A 31 22.34 15.46 -3.52
N THR A 32 22.03 15.20 -4.78
CA THR A 32 22.46 16.06 -5.89
C THR A 32 21.28 16.23 -6.83
N GLU A 33 20.71 17.44 -6.74
CA GLU A 33 20.02 18.22 -7.76
C GLU A 33 19.33 17.48 -8.91
N LEU A 34 18.02 17.70 -9.05
CA LEU A 34 17.38 17.96 -10.34
C LEU A 34 16.11 18.79 -10.14
N THR A 35 16.13 19.96 -10.78
CA THR A 35 15.07 20.96 -10.90
C THR A 35 13.89 20.48 -11.75
N ASP A 36 12.70 20.86 -11.28
CA ASP A 36 11.51 21.26 -12.05
C ASP A 36 10.84 20.21 -12.96
N VAL A 37 10.04 19.33 -12.34
CA VAL A 37 8.85 18.70 -12.96
C VAL A 37 7.81 18.52 -11.84
N SER A 38 6.55 18.88 -12.11
CA SER A 38 5.38 18.86 -11.19
C SER A 38 5.45 17.81 -10.06
N GLU A 39 5.29 18.29 -8.82
CA GLU A 39 5.46 17.66 -7.48
C GLU A 39 4.60 16.40 -7.18
N VAL A 40 4.24 15.61 -8.18
CA VAL A 40 3.46 14.36 -8.04
C VAL A 40 4.34 13.12 -8.13
N GLU A 41 5.62 13.25 -8.47
CA GLU A 41 6.57 12.13 -8.48
C GLU A 41 7.67 12.36 -7.45
N TYR A 42 7.87 11.34 -6.60
CA TYR A 42 8.88 11.21 -5.53
C TYR A 42 8.53 11.76 -4.14
N ARG A 43 7.57 11.12 -3.47
CA ARG A 43 7.60 10.96 -1.99
C ARG A 43 8.63 9.88 -1.62
N GLN A 44 9.90 10.17 -1.89
CA GLN A 44 11.01 9.30 -1.50
C GLN A 44 11.13 9.26 0.03
N LEU A 45 11.26 8.05 0.57
CA LEU A 45 11.65 7.66 1.92
C LEU A 45 12.21 8.81 2.77
N ARG A 46 11.31 9.46 3.51
CA ARG A 46 11.66 9.87 4.86
C ARG A 46 11.21 8.73 5.77
N LEU A 47 12.09 8.32 6.68
CA LEU A 47 11.70 7.61 7.89
C LEU A 47 10.76 8.56 8.65
N GLU A 48 9.48 8.55 8.28
CA GLU A 48 8.47 9.38 8.93
C GLU A 48 8.29 8.80 10.34
N ARG A 49 8.38 9.68 11.32
CA ARG A 49 8.14 9.36 12.72
C ARG A 49 6.64 9.50 12.94
N VAL A 50 5.95 8.38 13.07
CA VAL A 50 4.49 8.35 12.98
C VAL A 50 3.82 8.11 14.32
N VAL A 51 2.66 8.75 14.49
CA VAL A 51 1.68 8.40 15.52
C VAL A 51 0.47 7.78 14.86
N LEU A 52 0.02 6.64 15.41
CA LEU A 52 -1.13 5.92 14.90
C LEU A 52 -2.40 6.37 15.62
N VAL A 53 -3.52 6.40 14.90
CA VAL A 53 -4.81 6.79 15.46
C VAL A 53 -5.90 5.84 14.96
N GLY A 54 -6.54 5.14 15.88
CA GLY A 54 -7.67 4.26 15.59
C GLY A 54 -8.98 4.77 16.16
N VAL A 55 -10.06 4.56 15.41
CA VAL A 55 -11.42 4.68 15.94
C VAL A 55 -12.05 3.29 15.92
N TRP A 56 -12.47 2.84 17.09
CA TRP A 56 -13.09 1.54 17.24
C TRP A 56 -14.59 1.70 17.47
N THR A 57 -15.37 1.25 16.48
CA THR A 57 -16.84 1.39 16.44
C THR A 57 -17.62 0.19 16.96
N ASP A 58 -17.08 -1.00 16.77
CA ASP A 58 -17.78 -2.27 16.89
C ASP A 58 -16.81 -3.42 17.13
N GLY A 59 -17.24 -4.49 17.81
CA GLY A 59 -16.39 -5.62 18.18
C GLY A 59 -15.94 -5.57 19.64
N THR A 60 -14.73 -6.04 19.92
CA THR A 60 -14.10 -6.08 21.25
C THR A 60 -12.84 -5.23 21.32
N ALA A 61 -12.37 -4.91 22.54
CA ALA A 61 -11.14 -4.14 22.71
C ALA A 61 -9.92 -4.86 22.11
N ALA A 62 -9.91 -6.19 22.19
CA ALA A 62 -8.89 -7.02 21.57
C ALA A 62 -8.87 -6.90 20.03
N ASP A 63 -10.03 -6.72 19.39
CA ASP A 63 -10.11 -6.49 17.95
C ASP A 63 -9.51 -5.13 17.56
N ALA A 64 -9.75 -4.10 18.38
CA ALA A 64 -9.17 -2.77 18.20
C ALA A 64 -7.63 -2.79 18.34
N ASP A 65 -7.14 -3.47 19.37
CA ASP A 65 -5.70 -3.64 19.59
C ASP A 65 -5.06 -4.42 18.43
N ALA A 66 -5.73 -5.47 17.94
CA ALA A 66 -5.28 -6.23 16.78
C ALA A 66 -5.25 -5.37 15.50
N SER A 67 -6.25 -4.50 15.28
CA SER A 67 -6.27 -3.59 14.12
C SER A 67 -5.14 -2.57 14.19
N MET A 68 -4.87 -2.03 15.37
CA MET A 68 -3.74 -1.10 15.59
C MET A 68 -2.39 -1.78 15.42
N ALA A 69 -2.24 -3.03 15.88
CA ALA A 69 -1.03 -3.82 15.64
C ALA A 69 -0.79 -4.07 14.15
N GLU A 70 -1.86 -4.36 13.39
CA GLU A 70 -1.78 -4.49 11.93
C GLU A 70 -1.43 -3.15 11.27
N LEU A 71 -2.02 -2.03 11.71
CA LEU A 71 -1.68 -0.70 11.19
C LEU A 71 -0.22 -0.33 11.46
N ALA A 72 0.30 -0.69 12.64
CA ALA A 72 1.71 -0.53 12.97
C ALA A 72 2.60 -1.35 12.02
N ALA A 73 2.26 -2.62 11.79
CA ALA A 73 3.00 -3.47 10.86
C ALA A 73 2.96 -2.94 9.41
N LEU A 74 1.83 -2.37 8.97
CA LEU A 74 1.73 -1.66 7.69
C LEU A 74 2.66 -0.43 7.65
N ALA A 75 2.66 0.39 8.70
CA ALA A 75 3.49 1.59 8.79
C ALA A 75 4.99 1.25 8.76
N GLU A 76 5.41 0.24 9.51
CA GLU A 76 6.78 -0.26 9.52
C GLU A 76 7.19 -0.84 8.17
N THR A 77 6.28 -1.57 7.51
CA THR A 77 6.48 -2.10 6.15
C THR A 77 6.69 -0.97 5.13
N ALA A 78 5.97 0.15 5.28
CA ALA A 78 6.17 1.35 4.45
C ALA A 78 7.47 2.10 4.77
N GLY A 79 8.19 1.71 5.83
CA GLY A 79 9.44 2.32 6.27
C GLY A 79 9.25 3.44 7.31
N SER A 80 8.11 3.52 7.99
CA SER A 80 7.88 4.49 9.06
C SER A 80 8.35 3.97 10.42
N GLU A 81 8.71 4.86 11.35
CA GLU A 81 8.98 4.54 12.74
C GLU A 81 7.74 4.87 13.59
N VAL A 82 7.08 3.84 14.11
CA VAL A 82 5.89 4.02 14.96
C VAL A 82 6.32 4.42 16.37
N LEU A 83 5.96 5.63 16.78
CA LEU A 83 6.30 6.16 18.10
C LEU A 83 5.25 5.82 19.17
N GLU A 84 3.98 6.06 18.84
CA GLU A 84 2.85 5.82 19.74
C GLU A 84 1.55 5.57 18.95
N GLY A 85 0.52 5.07 19.65
CA GLY A 85 -0.80 4.83 19.11
C GLY A 85 -1.90 5.31 20.05
N LEU A 86 -2.92 5.97 19.50
CA LEU A 86 -4.12 6.39 20.24
C LEU A 86 -5.36 5.69 19.68
N ILE A 87 -6.15 5.10 20.56
CA ILE A 87 -7.45 4.50 20.21
C ILE A 87 -8.56 5.33 20.84
N GLN A 88 -9.63 5.57 20.09
CA GLN A 88 -10.87 6.13 20.61
C GLN A 88 -12.05 5.22 20.34
N ARG A 89 -12.74 4.79 21.39
CA ARG A 89 -14.04 4.12 21.27
C ARG A 89 -15.14 5.14 20.98
N ARG A 90 -15.93 4.92 19.93
CA ARG A 90 -17.07 5.77 19.54
C ARG A 90 -18.11 4.94 18.80
N ASP A 91 -19.38 5.33 18.80
CA ASP A 91 -20.37 4.62 17.98
C ASP A 91 -20.16 4.82 16.47
N LYS A 92 -19.66 6.00 16.09
CA LYS A 92 -19.31 6.37 14.71
C LYS A 92 -18.10 7.32 14.68
N PRO A 93 -17.30 7.30 13.60
CA PRO A 93 -16.27 8.31 13.40
C PRO A 93 -16.85 9.72 13.41
N ASP A 94 -16.08 10.66 13.92
CA ASP A 94 -16.48 12.06 13.94
C ASP A 94 -16.54 12.61 12.50
N PRO A 95 -17.66 13.25 12.10
CA PRO A 95 -17.82 13.73 10.73
C PRO A 95 -16.83 14.86 10.38
N SER A 96 -16.28 15.54 11.39
CA SER A 96 -15.35 16.66 11.19
C SER A 96 -13.90 16.22 11.19
N THR A 97 -13.45 15.39 12.13
CA THR A 97 -12.01 15.11 12.32
C THR A 97 -11.69 13.62 12.47
N PHE A 98 -12.64 12.73 12.15
CA PHE A 98 -12.56 11.27 12.34
C PHE A 98 -12.56 10.84 13.82
N ILE A 99 -11.77 11.51 14.66
CA ILE A 99 -11.78 11.42 16.13
C ILE A 99 -12.52 12.60 16.76
N GLY A 100 -12.82 12.53 18.06
CA GLY A 100 -13.43 13.66 18.77
C GLY A 100 -12.48 14.83 18.98
N SER A 101 -12.99 16.05 19.07
CA SER A 101 -12.18 17.28 19.24
C SER A 101 -11.21 17.24 20.43
N GLY A 102 -11.64 16.71 21.58
CA GLY A 102 -10.75 16.53 22.74
C GLY A 102 -9.61 15.56 22.45
N LYS A 103 -9.90 14.48 21.71
CA LYS A 103 -8.88 13.49 21.32
C LYS A 103 -7.94 14.03 20.24
N ALA A 104 -8.43 14.90 19.36
CA ALA A 104 -7.60 15.59 18.37
C ALA A 104 -6.59 16.56 19.04
N GLN A 105 -6.99 17.19 20.15
CA GLN A 105 -6.09 18.01 20.94
C GLN A 105 -5.06 17.17 21.70
N GLU A 106 -5.48 16.06 22.31
CA GLU A 106 -4.57 15.07 22.95
C GLU A 106 -3.56 14.51 21.93
N LEU A 107 -4.02 14.17 20.73
CA LEU A 107 -3.17 13.72 19.63
C LEU A 107 -2.14 14.78 19.23
N ARG A 108 -2.54 16.06 19.18
CA ARG A 108 -1.61 17.16 18.89
C ARG A 108 -0.53 17.26 19.96
N GLU A 109 -0.90 17.16 21.24
CA GLU A 109 0.04 17.19 22.35
C GLU A 109 1.02 16.02 22.27
N LEU A 110 0.51 14.83 21.94
CA LEU A 110 1.33 13.63 21.73
C LEU A 110 2.31 13.80 20.56
N VAL A 111 1.85 14.32 19.43
CA VAL A 111 2.70 14.61 18.25
C VAL A 111 3.84 15.57 18.63
N VAL A 112 3.53 16.64 19.39
CA VAL A 112 4.54 17.60 19.84
C VAL A 112 5.52 16.97 20.84
N ALA A 113 5.04 16.16 21.78
CA ALA A 113 5.86 15.52 22.80
C ALA A 113 6.81 14.46 22.20
N THR A 114 6.31 13.66 21.27
CA THR A 114 7.07 12.60 20.60
C THR A 114 7.96 13.15 19.49
N GLY A 115 7.58 14.28 18.88
CA GLY A 115 8.24 14.85 17.71
C GLY A 115 7.91 14.09 16.42
N ALA A 116 6.71 13.50 16.34
CA ALA A 116 6.19 12.88 15.14
C ALA A 116 5.95 13.91 14.02
N ASP A 117 6.17 13.52 12.77
CA ASP A 117 5.96 14.37 11.59
C ASP A 117 4.74 13.97 10.76
N THR A 118 4.18 12.79 11.02
CA THR A 118 2.99 12.26 10.37
C THR A 118 2.06 11.53 11.35
N VAL A 119 0.76 11.64 11.11
CA VAL A 119 -0.29 10.84 11.78
C VAL A 119 -0.90 9.88 10.77
N ILE A 120 -1.02 8.60 11.16
CA ILE A 120 -1.68 7.56 10.36
C ILE A 120 -3.00 7.17 11.01
N CYS A 121 -4.10 7.25 10.26
CA CYS A 121 -5.43 6.90 10.75
C CYS A 121 -5.87 5.50 10.29
N ASP A 122 -6.38 4.69 11.21
CA ASP A 122 -6.97 3.37 10.98
C ASP A 122 -8.39 3.47 10.41
N GLY A 123 -8.53 3.96 9.18
CA GLY A 123 -9.79 4.10 8.48
C GLY A 123 -9.65 4.90 7.20
N GLU A 124 -10.70 4.94 6.37
CA GLU A 124 -10.74 5.81 5.19
C GLU A 124 -11.27 7.20 5.58
N LEU A 125 -10.46 8.24 5.38
CA LEU A 125 -10.84 9.60 5.73
C LEU A 125 -11.45 10.30 4.50
N SER A 126 -12.57 10.99 4.71
CA SER A 126 -13.07 11.93 3.72
C SER A 126 -12.10 13.11 3.54
N PRO A 127 -12.09 13.78 2.38
CA PRO A 127 -11.23 14.95 2.16
C PRO A 127 -11.43 16.05 3.21
N ALA A 128 -12.66 16.21 3.72
CA ALA A 128 -12.96 17.19 4.77
C ALA A 128 -12.35 16.79 6.12
N GLN A 129 -12.46 15.50 6.49
CA GLN A 129 -11.86 14.97 7.73
C GLN A 129 -10.35 15.07 7.73
N LEU A 130 -9.71 14.69 6.61
CA LEU A 130 -8.25 14.77 6.47
C LEU A 130 -7.77 16.21 6.68
N ASN A 131 -8.37 17.18 5.98
CA ASN A 131 -8.00 18.59 6.10
C ASN A 131 -8.25 19.15 7.50
N ALA A 132 -9.36 18.79 8.14
CA ALA A 132 -9.70 19.28 9.47
C ALA A 132 -8.78 18.69 10.53
N LEU A 133 -8.45 17.40 10.44
CA LEU A 133 -7.52 16.73 11.34
C LEU A 133 -6.11 17.29 11.18
N GLU A 134 -5.63 17.45 9.94
CA GLU A 134 -4.34 18.09 9.64
C GLU A 134 -4.26 19.53 10.18
N LYS A 135 -5.36 20.30 10.06
CA LYS A 135 -5.47 21.64 10.67
C LYS A 135 -5.44 21.59 12.21
N ALA A 136 -5.93 20.52 12.83
CA ALA A 136 -5.91 20.34 14.28
C ALA A 136 -4.53 19.93 14.78
N VAL A 137 -3.92 18.89 14.18
CA VAL A 137 -2.65 18.29 14.65
C VAL A 137 -1.40 19.04 14.18
N LYS A 138 -1.50 19.83 13.10
CA LYS A 138 -0.40 20.62 12.50
C LYS A 138 0.73 19.80 11.85
N VAL A 139 0.50 18.51 11.65
CA VAL A 139 1.40 17.59 10.94
C VAL A 139 0.63 16.87 9.85
N LYS A 140 1.35 16.22 8.93
CA LYS A 140 0.77 15.49 7.80
C LYS A 140 -0.15 14.39 8.34
N VAL A 141 -1.32 14.22 7.73
CA VAL A 141 -2.26 13.15 8.05
C VAL A 141 -2.40 12.24 6.84
N ILE A 142 -2.19 10.95 7.04
CA ILE A 142 -2.47 9.90 6.06
C ILE A 142 -3.50 8.92 6.61
N ASP A 143 -4.27 8.33 5.72
CA ASP A 143 -5.25 7.31 6.06
C ASP A 143 -4.75 5.91 5.68
N ARG A 144 -5.46 4.86 6.09
CA ARG A 144 -5.08 3.47 5.82
C ARG A 144 -4.96 3.19 4.33
N THR A 145 -5.83 3.78 3.51
CA THR A 145 -5.81 3.63 2.04
C THR A 145 -4.53 4.17 1.43
N ALA A 146 -4.13 5.39 1.80
CA ALA A 146 -2.90 6.01 1.33
C ALA A 146 -1.66 5.20 1.74
N LEU A 147 -1.62 4.72 2.99
CA LEU A 147 -0.53 3.88 3.48
C LEU A 147 -0.39 2.58 2.66
N ILE A 148 -1.49 1.89 2.42
CA ILE A 148 -1.49 0.65 1.62
C ILE A 148 -1.03 0.92 0.19
N LEU A 149 -1.51 2.00 -0.45
CA LEU A 149 -1.08 2.40 -1.79
C LEU A 149 0.42 2.69 -1.86
N ASP A 150 0.99 3.33 -0.82
CA ASP A 150 2.42 3.62 -0.74
C ASP A 150 3.25 2.33 -0.56
N ILE A 151 2.80 1.38 0.26
CA ILE A 151 3.43 0.06 0.37
C ILE A 151 3.44 -0.63 -1.00
N PHE A 152 2.33 -0.61 -1.72
CA PHE A 152 2.28 -1.21 -3.05
C PHE A 152 3.18 -0.52 -4.06
N ALA A 153 3.31 0.80 -3.99
CA ALA A 153 4.20 1.53 -4.89
C ALA A 153 5.67 1.12 -4.66
N GLN A 154 6.05 0.82 -3.42
CA GLN A 154 7.38 0.32 -3.08
C GLN A 154 7.61 -1.13 -3.55
N HIS A 155 6.57 -1.96 -3.57
CA HIS A 155 6.67 -3.37 -3.95
C HIS A 155 6.42 -3.64 -5.44
N ALA A 156 5.85 -2.68 -6.19
CA ALA A 156 5.55 -2.85 -7.61
C ALA A 156 6.82 -2.88 -8.47
N THR A 157 7.17 -4.05 -8.99
CA THR A 157 8.37 -4.26 -9.82
C THR A 157 8.08 -4.24 -11.32
N SER A 158 7.00 -4.90 -11.75
CA SER A 158 6.65 -4.98 -13.17
C SER A 158 6.08 -3.67 -13.69
N ARG A 159 6.11 -3.52 -15.02
CA ARG A 159 5.47 -2.40 -15.71
C ARG A 159 3.96 -2.33 -15.44
N GLU A 160 3.31 -3.48 -15.31
CA GLU A 160 1.87 -3.55 -15.08
C GLU A 160 1.51 -3.17 -13.65
N GLY A 161 2.19 -3.74 -12.66
CA GLY A 161 2.01 -3.38 -11.25
C GLY A 161 2.26 -1.90 -11.01
N LYS A 162 3.34 -1.34 -11.57
CA LYS A 162 3.64 0.10 -11.48
C LYS A 162 2.52 0.96 -12.09
N ALA A 163 1.98 0.55 -13.24
CA ALA A 163 0.90 1.29 -13.89
C ALA A 163 -0.41 1.24 -13.07
N GLN A 164 -0.74 0.07 -12.49
CA GLN A 164 -1.93 -0.13 -11.66
C GLN A 164 -1.88 0.67 -10.37
N VAL A 165 -0.75 0.60 -9.66
CA VAL A 165 -0.57 1.36 -8.42
C VAL A 165 -0.58 2.86 -8.68
N ALA A 166 0.11 3.34 -9.72
CA ALA A 166 0.08 4.75 -10.09
C ALA A 166 -1.33 5.23 -10.47
N TYR A 167 -2.11 4.39 -11.17
CA TYR A 167 -3.50 4.69 -11.48
C TYR A 167 -4.35 4.81 -10.20
N ALA A 168 -4.21 3.85 -9.27
CA ALA A 168 -4.94 3.85 -8.00
C ALA A 168 -4.58 5.04 -7.11
N GLN A 169 -3.30 5.41 -7.03
CA GLN A 169 -2.84 6.61 -6.33
C GLN A 169 -3.47 7.88 -6.92
N MET A 170 -3.50 8.02 -8.25
CA MET A 170 -4.13 9.17 -8.90
C MET A 170 -5.64 9.23 -8.65
N GLU A 171 -6.32 8.09 -8.68
CA GLU A 171 -7.75 7.99 -8.38
C GLU A 171 -8.07 8.41 -6.94
N TYR A 172 -7.26 7.95 -5.99
CA TYR A 172 -7.37 8.34 -4.58
C TYR A 172 -7.09 9.84 -4.35
N MET A 173 -6.07 10.38 -5.03
CA MET A 173 -5.65 11.77 -4.91
C MET A 173 -6.63 12.76 -5.55
N LEU A 174 -7.23 12.42 -6.70
CA LEU A 174 -8.08 13.32 -7.48
C LEU A 174 -9.18 14.05 -6.68
N PRO A 175 -9.98 13.39 -5.81
CA PRO A 175 -10.95 14.07 -4.97
C PRO A 175 -10.33 14.89 -3.82
N ARG A 176 -9.05 14.66 -3.49
CA ARG A 176 -8.33 15.24 -2.33
C ARG A 176 -7.40 16.42 -2.69
N LEU A 177 -7.17 16.70 -3.98
CA LEU A 177 -6.29 17.79 -4.46
C LEU A 177 -6.57 19.18 -3.90
N ARG A 178 -7.84 19.54 -3.67
CA ARG A 178 -8.22 20.87 -3.15
C ARG A 178 -7.68 21.12 -1.74
N GLY A 179 -7.58 20.09 -0.90
CA GLY A 179 -7.07 20.19 0.45
C GLY A 179 -5.58 20.52 0.51
N TRP A 180 -4.80 19.92 -0.40
CA TRP A 180 -3.35 20.12 -0.47
C TRP A 180 -2.96 21.47 -1.08
N GLY A 181 -3.80 22.06 -1.95
CA GLY A 181 -3.53 23.40 -2.50
C GLY A 181 -3.52 24.51 -1.44
N GLU A 182 -4.34 24.39 -0.38
CA GLU A 182 -4.40 25.36 0.71
C GLU A 182 -3.15 25.32 1.60
N SER A 183 -2.60 24.13 1.92
CA SER A 183 -1.39 24.00 2.73
C SER A 183 -0.13 24.53 2.02
N MET A 184 -0.02 24.33 0.70
CA MET A 184 1.10 24.85 -0.11
C MET A 184 1.05 26.37 -0.30
N SER A 185 -0.15 26.96 -0.42
CA SER A 185 -0.31 28.42 -0.57
C SER A 185 0.22 29.22 0.63
N ARG A 186 0.31 28.60 1.82
CA ARG A 186 0.82 29.25 3.03
C ARG A 186 2.34 29.32 3.08
N GLN A 187 3.04 28.50 2.30
CA GLN A 187 4.51 28.49 2.25
C GLN A 187 5.09 29.32 1.10
N GLY A 188 4.26 29.71 0.11
CA GLY A 188 4.73 30.36 -1.13
C GLY A 188 4.27 31.81 -1.40
N GLY A 189 3.65 32.53 -0.45
CA GLY A 189 3.01 33.81 -0.80
C GLY A 189 2.88 34.84 0.30
N GLY A 190 4.00 35.34 0.82
CA GLY A 190 4.03 36.66 1.45
C GLY A 190 4.28 37.74 0.40
N ALA A 191 3.25 38.53 0.06
CA ALA A 191 3.29 39.95 -0.37
C ALA A 191 2.21 40.30 -1.42
N GLY A 192 1.42 41.34 -1.11
CA GLY A 192 0.68 42.20 -2.05
C GLY A 192 -0.64 41.61 -2.56
N GLY A 193 -1.76 42.33 -2.59
CA GLY A 193 -2.06 43.73 -2.39
C GLY A 193 -3.52 43.92 -2.81
N SER A 194 -4.23 44.78 -2.09
CA SER A 194 -5.60 45.22 -2.35
C SER A 194 -5.81 45.69 -3.80
N GLY A 195 -6.90 45.27 -4.46
CA GLY A 195 -7.38 45.94 -5.68
C GLY A 195 -8.37 45.15 -6.53
N GLY A 196 -9.67 45.40 -6.31
CA GLY A 196 -10.76 45.50 -7.29
C GLY A 196 -10.85 44.59 -8.54
N GLY A 197 -11.99 43.90 -8.65
CA GLY A 197 -12.79 43.93 -9.89
C GLY A 197 -12.73 42.72 -10.82
N VAL A 198 -13.91 42.09 -11.00
CA VAL A 198 -14.37 41.32 -12.18
C VAL A 198 -13.85 39.88 -12.32
N GLY A 199 -14.69 38.93 -11.86
CA GLY A 199 -15.07 37.70 -12.57
C GLY A 199 -14.01 36.66 -12.92
N THR A 200 -12.75 36.85 -12.55
CA THR A 200 -11.68 35.89 -12.81
C THR A 200 -11.54 34.96 -11.60
N ARG A 201 -11.84 33.67 -11.81
CA ARG A 201 -11.47 32.59 -10.88
C ARG A 201 -10.03 32.82 -10.44
N GLY A 202 -9.77 32.82 -9.13
CA GLY A 202 -8.47 33.22 -8.60
C GLY A 202 -7.34 32.32 -9.14
N PRO A 203 -6.09 32.81 -9.18
CA PRO A 203 -4.95 32.06 -9.73
C PRO A 203 -4.73 30.67 -9.11
N GLY A 204 -5.18 30.43 -7.87
CA GLY A 204 -5.16 29.10 -7.24
C GLY A 204 -6.22 28.13 -7.78
N GLU A 205 -7.41 28.62 -8.16
CA GLU A 205 -8.49 27.81 -8.70
C GLU A 205 -8.16 27.31 -10.12
N THR A 206 -7.50 28.15 -10.92
CA THR A 206 -7.01 27.78 -12.26
C THR A 206 -5.89 26.74 -12.22
N LYS A 207 -4.99 26.81 -11.23
CA LYS A 207 -3.92 25.82 -11.02
C LYS A 207 -4.51 24.45 -10.65
N ILE A 208 -5.40 24.39 -9.67
CA ILE A 208 -6.08 23.15 -9.27
C ILE A 208 -6.83 22.51 -10.45
N GLU A 209 -7.51 23.32 -11.26
CA GLU A 209 -8.23 22.80 -12.43
C GLU A 209 -7.28 22.27 -13.52
N THR A 210 -6.15 22.94 -13.72
CA THR A 210 -5.08 22.49 -14.64
C THR A 210 -4.47 21.18 -14.16
N ASP A 211 -4.15 21.05 -12.87
CA ASP A 211 -3.59 19.82 -12.29
C ASP A 211 -4.58 18.67 -12.36
N ARG A 212 -5.85 18.94 -12.06
CA ARG A 212 -6.93 17.95 -12.19
C ARG A 212 -7.07 17.46 -13.63
N ARG A 213 -6.89 18.34 -14.62
CA ARG A 213 -6.91 17.97 -16.04
C ARG A 213 -5.71 17.08 -16.39
N ARG A 214 -4.50 17.46 -15.97
CA ARG A 214 -3.26 16.67 -16.19
C ARG A 214 -3.37 15.26 -15.58
N ILE A 215 -3.86 15.16 -14.35
CA ILE A 215 -4.05 13.87 -13.67
C ILE A 215 -5.03 13.00 -14.45
N ARG A 216 -6.15 13.55 -14.92
CA ARG A 216 -7.11 12.79 -15.74
C ARG A 216 -6.53 12.31 -17.08
N GLU A 217 -5.74 13.15 -17.75
CA GLU A 217 -5.07 12.78 -19.00
C GLU A 217 -4.07 11.62 -18.76
N ARG A 218 -3.31 11.68 -17.65
CA ARG A 218 -2.38 10.62 -17.24
C ARG A 218 -3.12 9.33 -16.86
N MET A 219 -4.21 9.42 -16.09
CA MET A 219 -5.09 8.27 -15.78
C MET A 219 -5.64 7.62 -17.05
N ALA A 220 -6.05 8.41 -18.05
CA ALA A 220 -6.56 7.88 -19.33
C ALA A 220 -5.47 7.18 -20.15
N LYS A 221 -4.20 7.59 -20.02
CA LYS A 221 -3.06 6.89 -20.60
C LYS A 221 -2.79 5.56 -19.87
N LEU A 222 -2.64 5.61 -18.55
CA LEU A 222 -2.40 4.41 -17.72
C LEU A 222 -3.51 3.36 -17.89
N ARG A 223 -4.78 3.78 -17.93
CA ARG A 223 -5.91 2.88 -18.17
C ARG A 223 -5.82 2.15 -19.53
N ARG A 224 -5.31 2.81 -20.56
CA ARG A 224 -5.09 2.18 -21.88
C ARG A 224 -3.94 1.19 -21.81
N GLU A 225 -2.82 1.57 -21.22
CA GLU A 225 -1.66 0.69 -21.05
C GLU A 225 -2.02 -0.58 -20.25
N ILE A 226 -2.76 -0.45 -19.15
CA ILE A 226 -3.24 -1.58 -18.35
C ILE A 226 -4.13 -2.51 -19.19
N ARG A 227 -5.01 -1.96 -20.03
CA ARG A 227 -5.87 -2.75 -20.92
C ARG A 227 -5.06 -3.52 -21.96
N ASP A 228 -4.05 -2.91 -22.55
CA ASP A 228 -3.20 -3.55 -23.55
C ASP A 228 -2.37 -4.68 -22.93
N MET A 229 -1.85 -4.47 -21.70
CA MET A 229 -1.13 -5.51 -20.95
C MET A 229 -2.02 -6.71 -20.62
N LYS A 230 -3.29 -6.47 -20.28
CA LYS A 230 -4.28 -7.53 -20.05
C LYS A 230 -4.45 -8.45 -21.27
N GLN A 231 -4.52 -7.91 -22.49
CA GLN A 231 -4.67 -8.73 -23.70
C GLN A 231 -3.51 -9.72 -23.91
N VAL A 232 -2.28 -9.30 -23.55
CA VAL A 232 -1.10 -10.17 -23.61
C VAL A 232 -1.22 -11.31 -22.60
N ARG A 233 -1.67 -11.01 -21.37
CA ARG A 233 -1.89 -12.03 -20.33
C ARG A 233 -2.98 -13.03 -20.70
N ASP A 234 -4.12 -12.56 -21.22
CA ASP A 234 -5.22 -13.42 -21.69
C ASP A 234 -4.76 -14.39 -22.80
N THR A 235 -3.85 -13.95 -23.66
CA THR A 235 -3.25 -14.79 -24.71
C THR A 235 -2.33 -15.87 -24.12
N GLN A 236 -1.49 -15.50 -23.16
CA GLN A 236 -0.63 -16.48 -22.46
C GLN A 236 -1.46 -17.50 -21.68
N ARG A 237 -2.55 -17.04 -21.05
CA ARG A 237 -3.51 -17.89 -20.34
C ARG A 237 -4.19 -18.90 -21.27
N SER A 238 -4.71 -18.44 -22.40
CA SER A 238 -5.39 -19.32 -23.37
C SER A 238 -4.50 -20.48 -23.84
N ARG A 239 -3.18 -20.25 -23.94
CA ARG A 239 -2.20 -21.31 -24.24
C ARG A 239 -2.00 -22.30 -23.10
N ARG A 240 -2.12 -21.87 -21.84
CA ARG A 240 -2.02 -22.77 -20.67
C ARG A 240 -3.23 -23.67 -20.57
N LEU A 241 -4.43 -23.11 -20.72
CA LEU A 241 -5.69 -23.87 -20.77
C LEU A 241 -5.67 -24.92 -21.89
N ALA A 242 -5.06 -24.62 -23.03
CA ALA A 242 -4.93 -25.57 -24.13
C ALA A 242 -3.98 -26.75 -23.84
N ASN A 243 -3.16 -26.69 -22.79
CA ASN A 243 -2.18 -27.72 -22.45
C ASN A 243 -2.61 -28.59 -21.24
N ASP A 244 -3.85 -28.46 -20.73
CA ASP A 244 -4.41 -29.24 -19.62
C ASP A 244 -3.50 -29.33 -18.37
N VAL A 245 -2.74 -28.28 -18.07
CA VAL A 245 -1.88 -28.24 -16.86
C VAL A 245 -2.70 -27.70 -15.68
N PRO A 246 -2.89 -28.47 -14.59
CA PRO A 246 -3.68 -28.04 -13.44
C PRO A 246 -3.15 -26.75 -12.81
N SER A 247 -4.05 -25.82 -12.50
CA SER A 247 -3.75 -24.52 -11.89
C SER A 247 -4.17 -24.47 -10.43
N VAL A 248 -3.21 -24.11 -9.56
CA VAL A 248 -3.41 -23.96 -8.12
C VAL A 248 -3.04 -22.54 -7.70
N ALA A 249 -3.94 -21.83 -7.02
CA ALA A 249 -3.64 -20.52 -6.45
C ALA A 249 -3.58 -20.58 -4.92
N ILE A 250 -2.56 -19.97 -4.34
CA ILE A 250 -2.38 -19.85 -2.90
C ILE A 250 -2.96 -18.52 -2.45
N VAL A 251 -3.99 -18.54 -1.60
CA VAL A 251 -4.65 -17.36 -1.05
C VAL A 251 -4.52 -17.32 0.48
N GLY A 252 -4.68 -16.14 1.07
CA GLY A 252 -4.55 -15.96 2.52
C GLY A 252 -4.01 -14.59 2.92
N TYR A 253 -4.00 -14.34 4.22
CA TYR A 253 -3.51 -13.08 4.81
C TYR A 253 -2.07 -12.76 4.43
N THR A 254 -1.71 -11.47 4.41
CA THR A 254 -0.29 -11.08 4.37
C THR A 254 0.46 -11.73 5.53
N ASN A 255 1.69 -12.19 5.27
CA ASN A 255 2.52 -12.93 6.23
C ASN A 255 2.00 -14.30 6.71
N ALA A 256 0.91 -14.84 6.17
CA ALA A 256 0.44 -16.20 6.49
C ALA A 256 1.39 -17.33 6.03
N GLY A 257 2.48 -17.02 5.33
CA GLY A 257 3.44 -18.01 4.82
C GLY A 257 3.16 -18.52 3.40
N LYS A 258 2.37 -17.80 2.59
CA LYS A 258 2.04 -18.19 1.20
C LYS A 258 3.29 -18.39 0.33
N SER A 259 4.19 -17.42 0.30
CA SER A 259 5.44 -17.49 -0.49
C SER A 259 6.39 -18.57 0.04
N SER A 260 6.41 -18.79 1.36
CA SER A 260 7.15 -19.89 1.99
C SER A 260 6.63 -21.25 1.53
N LEU A 261 5.30 -21.42 1.48
CA LEU A 261 4.68 -22.64 0.97
C LEU A 261 5.01 -22.87 -0.51
N LEU A 262 4.93 -21.82 -1.34
CA LEU A 262 5.32 -21.92 -2.75
C LEU A 262 6.77 -22.40 -2.91
N ASN A 263 7.70 -21.84 -2.14
CA ASN A 263 9.10 -22.24 -2.17
C ASN A 263 9.31 -23.69 -1.72
N ALA A 264 8.63 -24.12 -0.67
CA ALA A 264 8.70 -25.49 -0.17
C ALA A 264 8.21 -26.49 -1.22
N LEU A 265 7.16 -26.15 -1.99
CA LEU A 265 6.56 -27.01 -3.00
C LEU A 265 7.29 -27.00 -4.35
N THR A 266 7.98 -25.92 -4.69
CA THR A 266 8.54 -25.72 -6.06
C THR A 266 10.06 -25.53 -6.10
N GLY A 267 10.71 -25.29 -4.96
CA GLY A 267 12.15 -24.97 -4.91
C GLY A 267 12.51 -23.63 -5.58
N ALA A 268 11.53 -22.78 -5.85
CA ALA A 268 11.65 -21.64 -6.76
C ALA A 268 12.48 -20.44 -6.25
N GLY A 269 12.95 -20.46 -4.99
CA GLY A 269 13.78 -19.40 -4.42
C GLY A 269 13.15 -18.00 -4.47
N VAL A 270 11.82 -17.92 -4.37
CA VAL A 270 11.07 -16.67 -4.26
C VAL A 270 11.44 -15.97 -2.96
N LEU A 271 11.56 -14.64 -3.00
CA LEU A 271 11.86 -13.84 -1.83
C LEU A 271 10.76 -13.98 -0.77
N VAL A 272 11.14 -14.36 0.44
CA VAL A 272 10.26 -14.40 1.61
C VAL A 272 10.74 -13.32 2.58
N GLU A 273 9.90 -12.32 2.81
CA GLU A 273 10.16 -11.25 3.77
C GLU A 273 9.04 -11.19 4.80
N ASN A 274 9.39 -10.84 6.03
CA ASN A 274 8.41 -10.51 7.07
C ASN A 274 7.92 -9.07 6.88
N ALA A 275 7.20 -8.84 5.78
CA ALA A 275 6.73 -7.53 5.34
C ALA A 275 5.35 -7.68 4.70
N LEU A 276 4.40 -6.82 5.07
CA LEU A 276 3.06 -6.89 4.51
C LEU A 276 3.12 -6.59 3.00
N PHE A 277 2.32 -7.31 2.22
CA PHE A 277 2.31 -7.20 0.76
C PHE A 277 3.66 -7.45 0.06
N ALA A 278 4.54 -8.28 0.66
CA ALA A 278 5.78 -8.72 0.03
C ALA A 278 5.58 -9.25 -1.41
N THR A 279 4.48 -9.96 -1.65
CA THR A 279 4.03 -10.38 -2.98
C THR A 279 2.89 -9.48 -3.45
N LEU A 280 3.16 -8.58 -4.39
CA LEU A 280 2.13 -7.79 -5.08
C LEU A 280 1.69 -8.42 -6.42
N GLU A 281 2.66 -8.96 -7.14
CA GLU A 281 2.48 -9.53 -8.47
C GLU A 281 2.43 -11.06 -8.37
N PRO A 282 1.47 -11.72 -9.05
CA PRO A 282 1.33 -13.15 -8.94
C PRO A 282 2.59 -13.85 -9.43
N THR A 283 3.16 -14.69 -8.57
CA THR A 283 4.36 -15.45 -8.91
C THR A 283 3.97 -16.89 -9.22
N THR A 284 4.02 -17.22 -10.49
CA THR A 284 3.67 -18.55 -10.99
C THR A 284 4.91 -19.42 -11.17
N ARG A 285 4.86 -20.64 -10.66
CA ARG A 285 5.94 -21.64 -10.74
C ARG A 285 5.36 -23.00 -11.10
N ARG A 286 6.15 -23.79 -11.83
CA ARG A 286 5.83 -25.19 -12.09
C ARG A 286 6.28 -26.04 -10.91
N GLY A 287 5.46 -26.98 -10.51
CA GLY A 287 5.76 -28.02 -9.56
C GLY A 287 5.44 -29.39 -10.15
N GLU A 288 5.96 -30.44 -9.51
CA GLU A 288 5.72 -31.83 -9.88
C GLU A 288 5.24 -32.58 -8.65
N LEU A 289 4.15 -33.32 -8.78
CA LEU A 289 3.66 -34.22 -7.72
C LEU A 289 4.54 -35.46 -7.64
N SER A 290 4.47 -36.19 -6.52
CA SER A 290 5.23 -37.42 -6.32
C SER A 290 4.93 -38.53 -7.33
N ASP A 291 3.82 -38.42 -8.07
CA ASP A 291 3.40 -39.34 -9.13
C ASP A 291 3.79 -38.86 -10.55
N GLY A 292 4.55 -37.77 -10.67
CA GLY A 292 5.07 -37.23 -11.93
C GLY A 292 4.13 -36.29 -12.67
N ARG A 293 2.96 -35.97 -12.11
CA ARG A 293 2.04 -34.98 -12.71
C ARG A 293 2.56 -33.56 -12.47
N GLU A 294 2.65 -32.77 -13.54
CA GLU A 294 2.96 -31.35 -13.45
C GLU A 294 1.74 -30.56 -12.97
N PHE A 295 2.00 -29.51 -12.20
CA PHE A 295 1.00 -28.50 -11.86
C PHE A 295 1.65 -27.12 -11.86
N VAL A 296 0.81 -26.09 -11.91
CA VAL A 296 1.23 -24.71 -11.82
C VAL A 296 0.71 -24.14 -10.51
N LEU A 297 1.62 -23.59 -9.70
CA LEU A 297 1.32 -22.95 -8.44
C LEU A 297 1.54 -21.45 -8.55
N THR A 298 0.53 -20.66 -8.21
CA THR A 298 0.60 -19.20 -8.22
C THR A 298 0.46 -18.66 -6.80
N ASP A 299 1.49 -17.95 -6.33
CA ASP A 299 1.41 -17.12 -5.11
C ASP A 299 0.71 -15.80 -5.44
N THR A 300 -0.29 -15.44 -4.65
CA THR A 300 -1.14 -14.27 -4.88
C THR A 300 -0.80 -13.14 -3.94
N VAL A 301 -1.36 -11.96 -4.19
CA VAL A 301 -1.32 -10.87 -3.21
C VAL A 301 -1.96 -11.32 -1.89
N GLY A 302 -1.35 -10.94 -0.76
CA GLY A 302 -1.93 -11.18 0.54
C GLY A 302 -3.06 -10.21 0.86
N PHE A 303 -4.09 -10.72 1.54
CA PHE A 303 -5.19 -9.89 2.04
C PHE A 303 -4.87 -9.26 3.39
N VAL A 304 -5.52 -8.13 3.67
CA VAL A 304 -5.48 -7.41 4.96
C VAL A 304 -6.90 -6.98 5.32
N ARG A 305 -7.13 -6.55 6.57
CA ARG A 305 -8.43 -5.99 6.94
C ARG A 305 -8.69 -4.70 6.19
N HIS A 306 -9.96 -4.46 5.90
CA HIS A 306 -10.45 -3.21 5.30
C HIS A 306 -9.67 -2.81 4.04
N LEU A 307 -9.35 -3.79 3.18
CA LEU A 307 -8.71 -3.50 1.90
C LEU A 307 -9.59 -2.50 1.10
N PRO A 308 -9.04 -1.36 0.65
CA PRO A 308 -9.84 -0.35 -0.03
C PRO A 308 -10.46 -0.89 -1.32
N THR A 309 -11.73 -0.59 -1.57
CA THR A 309 -12.45 -1.05 -2.78
C THR A 309 -11.82 -0.55 -4.08
N GLN A 310 -11.28 0.67 -4.05
CA GLN A 310 -10.50 1.27 -5.15
C GLN A 310 -9.29 0.41 -5.53
N LEU A 311 -8.69 -0.26 -4.54
CA LEU A 311 -7.55 -1.15 -4.75
C LEU A 311 -7.97 -2.51 -5.31
N VAL A 312 -9.14 -3.02 -4.94
CA VAL A 312 -9.68 -4.26 -5.52
C VAL A 312 -9.84 -4.14 -7.04
N GLU A 313 -10.22 -2.97 -7.57
CA GLU A 313 -10.29 -2.76 -9.02
C GLU A 313 -8.91 -2.74 -9.69
N ALA A 314 -7.91 -2.14 -9.03
CA ALA A 314 -6.52 -2.14 -9.50
C ALA A 314 -5.88 -3.54 -9.47
N PHE A 315 -6.26 -4.35 -8.47
CA PHE A 315 -5.83 -5.75 -8.32
C PHE A 315 -6.75 -6.77 -8.95
N ARG A 316 -7.85 -6.37 -9.59
CA ARG A 316 -8.73 -7.29 -10.28
C ARG A 316 -7.95 -8.18 -11.24
N SER A 317 -6.97 -7.56 -11.89
CA SER A 317 -6.04 -8.19 -12.80
C SER A 317 -5.15 -9.26 -12.13
N THR A 318 -4.75 -9.07 -10.87
CA THR A 318 -3.93 -10.03 -10.12
C THR A 318 -4.77 -11.07 -9.39
N LEU A 319 -6.02 -10.73 -9.06
CA LEU A 319 -7.05 -11.64 -8.52
C LEU A 319 -7.71 -12.50 -9.61
N GLU A 320 -7.62 -12.12 -10.88
CA GLU A 320 -8.11 -12.94 -12.01
C GLU A 320 -7.47 -14.33 -12.00
N GLU A 321 -6.16 -14.45 -11.69
CA GLU A 321 -5.50 -15.76 -11.61
C GLU A 321 -6.05 -16.64 -10.46
N VAL A 322 -6.65 -16.05 -9.43
CA VAL A 322 -7.35 -16.76 -8.35
C VAL A 322 -8.69 -17.30 -8.84
N VAL A 323 -9.46 -16.47 -9.55
CA VAL A 323 -10.77 -16.86 -10.09
C VAL A 323 -10.64 -18.01 -11.09
N ASP A 324 -9.52 -18.05 -11.80
CA ASP A 324 -9.26 -19.01 -12.86
C ASP A 324 -8.53 -20.27 -12.39
N ALA A 325 -8.21 -20.37 -11.10
CA ALA A 325 -7.57 -21.54 -10.53
C ALA A 325 -8.55 -22.70 -10.40
N GLU A 326 -8.11 -23.91 -10.74
CA GLU A 326 -8.89 -25.13 -10.53
C GLU A 326 -8.94 -25.52 -9.04
N LEU A 327 -7.92 -25.13 -8.28
CA LEU A 327 -7.85 -25.34 -6.84
C LEU A 327 -7.35 -24.07 -6.13
N LEU A 328 -8.06 -23.71 -5.06
CA LEU A 328 -7.62 -22.69 -4.12
C LEU A 328 -7.05 -23.34 -2.86
N VAL A 329 -5.81 -22.98 -2.52
CA VAL A 329 -5.16 -23.36 -1.27
C VAL A 329 -5.18 -22.15 -0.35
N HIS A 330 -6.07 -22.17 0.65
CA HIS A 330 -6.16 -21.12 1.66
C HIS A 330 -5.16 -21.40 2.79
N VAL A 331 -4.15 -20.55 2.90
CA VAL A 331 -3.13 -20.58 3.96
C VAL A 331 -3.52 -19.62 5.07
N VAL A 332 -3.55 -20.13 6.30
CA VAL A 332 -3.93 -19.40 7.51
C VAL A 332 -2.79 -19.51 8.53
N ASP A 333 -2.43 -18.39 9.16
CA ASP A 333 -1.43 -18.40 10.22
C ASP A 333 -2.02 -18.97 11.52
N GLY A 334 -1.59 -20.18 11.89
CA GLY A 334 -2.02 -20.83 13.13
C GLY A 334 -1.44 -20.23 14.41
N SER A 335 -0.44 -19.35 14.31
CA SER A 335 0.17 -18.64 15.44
C SER A 335 -0.50 -17.30 15.75
N ASP A 336 -1.34 -16.80 14.86
CA ASP A 336 -2.11 -15.57 15.05
C ASP A 336 -3.13 -15.73 16.19
N ALA A 337 -3.40 -14.63 16.92
CA ALA A 337 -4.35 -14.63 18.03
C ALA A 337 -5.80 -14.88 17.59
N ASN A 338 -6.14 -14.60 16.33
CA ASN A 338 -7.47 -14.83 15.77
C ASN A 338 -7.42 -15.35 14.31
N PRO A 339 -7.05 -16.62 14.10
CA PRO A 339 -6.95 -17.22 12.76
C PRO A 339 -8.30 -17.24 12.02
N LEU A 340 -9.43 -17.35 12.75
CA LEU A 340 -10.77 -17.34 12.17
C LEU A 340 -11.13 -15.97 11.57
N ALA A 341 -10.66 -14.87 12.16
CA ALA A 341 -10.84 -13.55 11.58
C ALA A 341 -10.09 -13.40 10.25
N GLN A 342 -8.90 -13.99 10.13
CA GLN A 342 -8.17 -14.02 8.86
C GLN A 342 -8.96 -14.77 7.79
N ILE A 343 -9.57 -15.91 8.14
CA ILE A 343 -10.40 -16.69 7.22
C ILE A 343 -11.59 -15.87 6.70
N ASN A 344 -12.27 -15.13 7.58
CA ASN A 344 -13.44 -14.33 7.19
C ASN A 344 -13.09 -13.12 6.32
N ALA A 345 -11.84 -12.65 6.36
CA ALA A 345 -11.41 -11.46 5.65
C ALA A 345 -10.80 -11.74 4.26
N VAL A 346 -10.51 -13.01 3.93
CA VAL A 346 -9.99 -13.48 2.62
C VAL A 346 -11.16 -13.94 1.74
#